data_AF-A0A0S3PRT2-F1
#
_entry.id   AF-A0A0S3PRT2-F1
#
_cell.length_a   1.000
_cell.length_b   1.000
_cell.length_c   1.000
_cell.angle_alpha   90.00
_cell.angle_beta   90.00
_cell.angle_gamma   90.00
#
_symmetry.space_group_name_H-M   'P 1'
#
loop_
_entity.id
_entity.type
_entity.pdbx_description
1 polymer ?
#
loop_
_entity_poly.entity_id
_entity_poly.type
_entity_poly.pdbx_seq_one_letter_code
_entity_poly.pdbx_strand_id
1 'polypeptide(L)'
;MPNPKKKTTTKNPKGGLTAAGRRAFEKKQGAHLKPGVKKKIADMTPDEMRRKGSWAVRFYGRTPLPPLRKKDGSPTRHALSAHAWGEPVPKTEAAARRIADKGRRLLARYKREKAKRRS
;
A
#
# COMPACT_ATOMS: atom_id res chain seq x y z
N MET A 1 -32.82 24.20 10.68
CA MET A 1 -32.37 22.80 10.51
C MET A 1 -30.88 22.78 10.19
N PRO A 2 -29.98 22.26 11.05
CA PRO A 2 -28.57 22.16 10.69
C PRO A 2 -28.36 21.17 9.54
N ASN A 3 -27.75 21.66 8.46
CA ASN A 3 -27.44 20.94 7.23
C ASN A 3 -26.54 19.72 7.54
N PRO A 4 -26.92 18.46 7.21
CA PRO A 4 -26.10 17.29 7.52
C PRO A 4 -24.81 17.35 6.70
N LYS A 5 -23.71 17.80 7.34
CA LYS A 5 -22.37 17.86 6.75
C LYS A 5 -22.11 16.57 5.97
N LYS A 6 -22.00 16.66 4.63
CA LYS A 6 -21.59 15.55 3.75
C LYS A 6 -20.40 14.84 4.39
N LYS A 7 -20.60 13.63 4.93
CA LYS A 7 -19.50 12.80 5.47
C LYS A 7 -18.53 12.56 4.32
N THR A 8 -17.40 13.27 4.30
CA THR A 8 -16.38 13.06 3.28
C THR A 8 -15.87 11.63 3.42
N THR A 9 -16.03 10.82 2.36
CA THR A 9 -15.67 9.40 2.41
C THR A 9 -14.16 9.27 2.63
N THR A 10 -13.74 8.93 3.85
CA THR A 10 -12.32 8.83 4.25
C THR A 10 -11.63 7.59 3.66
N LYS A 11 -12.42 6.56 3.34
CA LYS A 11 -11.95 5.31 2.71
C LYS A 11 -12.23 5.37 1.21
N ASN A 12 -11.21 5.11 0.38
CA ASN A 12 -11.40 5.05 -1.07
C ASN A 12 -11.98 3.69 -1.46
N PRO A 13 -13.09 3.57 -2.21
CA PRO A 13 -13.65 2.29 -2.63
C PRO A 13 -12.65 1.42 -3.41
N LYS A 14 -11.74 2.02 -4.18
CA LYS A 14 -10.67 1.33 -4.93
C LYS A 14 -9.44 0.96 -4.08
N GLY A 15 -9.52 1.10 -2.75
CA GLY A 15 -8.47 0.75 -1.79
C GLY A 15 -7.73 1.95 -1.18
N GLY A 16 -7.20 1.75 0.04
CA GLY A 16 -6.49 2.80 0.79
C GLY A 16 -7.38 3.94 1.31
N LEU A 17 -6.74 5.01 1.77
CA LEU A 17 -7.39 6.24 2.27
C LEU A 17 -7.44 7.31 1.17
N THR A 18 -8.52 8.08 1.14
CA THR A 18 -8.62 9.31 0.34
C THR A 18 -7.68 10.39 0.89
N ALA A 19 -7.48 11.49 0.16
CA ALA A 19 -6.73 12.63 0.69
C ALA A 19 -7.37 13.18 1.97
N ALA A 20 -8.71 13.30 1.98
CA ALA A 20 -9.47 13.66 3.18
C ALA A 20 -9.28 12.64 4.31
N GLY A 21 -9.26 11.34 4.01
CA GLY A 21 -8.98 10.29 4.99
C GLY A 21 -7.59 10.37 5.61
N ARG A 22 -6.56 10.70 4.83
CA ARG A 22 -5.19 10.90 5.36
C ARG A 22 -5.09 12.15 6.22
N ARG A 23 -5.74 13.26 5.81
CA ARG A 23 -5.83 14.49 6.62
C ARG A 23 -6.57 14.25 7.93
N ALA A 24 -7.67 13.48 7.91
CA ALA A 24 -8.40 13.12 9.12
C ALA A 24 -7.56 12.23 10.04
N PHE A 25 -6.78 11.30 9.48
CA PHE A 25 -5.84 10.47 10.26
C PHE A 25 -4.73 11.32 10.89
N GLU A 26 -4.15 12.25 10.14
CA GLU A 26 -3.15 13.19 10.62
C GLU A 26 -3.68 14.05 11.77
N LYS A 27 -4.89 14.62 11.63
CA LYS A 27 -5.54 15.38 12.71
C LYS A 27 -5.79 14.55 13.97
N LYS A 28 -6.11 13.26 13.82
CA LYS A 28 -6.45 12.38 14.94
C LYS A 28 -5.22 11.78 15.62
N GLN A 29 -4.23 11.35 14.84
CA GLN A 29 -3.09 10.54 15.30
C GLN A 29 -1.76 11.29 15.25
N GLY A 30 -1.73 12.54 14.76
CA GLY A 30 -0.52 13.35 14.62
C GLY A 30 0.45 12.89 13.51
N ALA A 31 0.11 11.84 12.76
CA ALA A 31 1.01 11.24 11.79
C ALA A 31 0.62 11.54 10.33
N HIS A 32 1.54 12.19 9.60
CA HIS A 32 1.36 12.51 8.18
C HIS A 32 1.52 11.28 7.28
N LEU A 33 0.41 10.58 7.02
CA LEU A 33 0.42 9.43 6.11
C LEU A 33 0.64 9.87 4.66
N LYS A 34 1.77 9.43 4.09
CA LYS A 34 2.06 9.57 2.65
C LYS A 34 1.22 8.57 1.82
N PRO A 35 0.82 8.93 0.58
CA PRO A 35 0.15 7.99 -0.33
C PRO A 35 1.06 6.82 -0.72
N GLY A 36 0.46 5.74 -1.21
CA GLY A 36 1.18 4.59 -1.76
C GLY A 36 2.00 4.97 -2.99
N VAL A 37 3.16 4.33 -3.15
CA VAL A 37 4.08 4.59 -4.27
C VAL A 37 3.60 3.86 -5.52
N LYS A 38 3.15 4.61 -6.54
CA LYS A 38 2.61 4.05 -7.80
C LYS A 38 3.56 4.08 -9.00
N LYS A 39 4.73 4.71 -8.87
CA LYS A 39 5.73 4.84 -9.94
C LYS A 39 6.22 3.46 -10.44
N LYS A 40 6.76 3.41 -11.65
CA LYS A 40 7.47 2.23 -12.16
C LYS A 40 8.80 2.07 -11.41
N ILE A 41 9.34 0.86 -11.36
CA ILE A 41 10.58 0.55 -10.62
C ILE A 41 11.78 1.36 -11.14
N ALA A 42 11.80 1.67 -12.44
CA ALA A 42 12.84 2.50 -13.05
C ALA A 42 12.87 3.93 -12.47
N ASP A 43 11.70 4.48 -12.15
CA ASP A 43 11.53 5.88 -11.75
C ASP A 43 11.45 6.08 -10.23
N MET A 44 11.59 5.00 -9.44
CA MET A 44 11.53 5.08 -7.99
C MET A 44 12.84 5.62 -7.41
N THR A 45 12.74 6.55 -6.47
CA THR A 45 13.88 6.90 -5.61
C THR A 45 14.17 5.76 -4.62
N PRO A 46 15.39 5.68 -4.03
CA PRO A 46 15.70 4.67 -3.02
C PRO A 46 14.70 4.65 -1.85
N ASP A 47 14.21 5.81 -1.40
CA ASP A 47 13.20 5.89 -0.34
C ASP A 47 11.83 5.37 -0.77
N GLU A 48 11.44 5.61 -2.02
CA GLU A 48 10.21 5.05 -2.58
C GLU A 48 10.28 3.52 -2.69
N MET A 49 11.44 2.97 -3.09
CA MET A 49 11.69 1.54 -3.08
C MET A 49 11.60 0.97 -1.66
N ARG A 50 12.21 1.63 -0.67
CA ARG A 50 12.14 1.22 0.73
C ARG A 50 10.70 1.18 1.23
N ARG A 51 9.92 2.23 0.97
CA ARG A 51 8.52 2.35 1.41
C ARG A 51 7.64 1.29 0.77
N LYS A 52 7.71 1.15 -0.56
CA LYS A 52 6.90 0.17 -1.29
C LYS A 52 7.30 -1.26 -0.95
N GLY A 53 8.60 -1.53 -0.87
CA GLY A 53 9.12 -2.84 -0.50
C GLY A 53 8.71 -3.26 0.91
N SER A 54 8.84 -2.36 1.89
CA SER A 54 8.43 -2.64 3.27
C SER A 54 6.93 -2.88 3.39
N TRP A 55 6.10 -2.07 2.71
CA TRP A 55 4.66 -2.27 2.69
C TRP A 55 4.28 -3.63 2.07
N ALA A 56 4.84 -3.96 0.90
CA ALA A 56 4.52 -5.18 0.18
C ALA A 56 4.84 -6.44 0.99
N VAL A 57 6.02 -6.48 1.62
CA VAL A 57 6.43 -7.60 2.48
C VAL A 57 5.55 -7.69 3.73
N ARG A 58 5.24 -6.57 4.39
CA ARG A 58 4.38 -6.57 5.59
C ARG A 58 2.95 -7.02 5.29
N PHE A 59 2.37 -6.55 4.19
CA PHE A 59 0.97 -6.82 3.87
C PHE A 59 0.77 -8.20 3.25
N TYR A 60 1.63 -8.61 2.30
CA TYR A 60 1.43 -9.82 1.51
C TYR A 60 2.45 -10.93 1.78
N GLY A 61 3.51 -10.65 2.54
CA GLY A 61 4.50 -11.64 2.98
C GLY A 61 4.19 -12.27 4.33
N ARG A 62 3.15 -11.81 5.04
CA ARG A 62 2.73 -12.35 6.34
C ARG A 62 2.09 -13.75 6.21
N THR A 63 2.17 -14.51 7.29
CA THR A 63 1.47 -15.80 7.44
C THR A 63 0.75 -15.79 8.80
N PRO A 64 -0.56 -16.07 8.86
CA PRO A 64 -1.44 -16.32 7.72
C PRO A 64 -1.70 -15.05 6.88
N LEU A 65 -1.96 -15.26 5.58
CA LEU A 65 -2.39 -14.21 4.67
C LEU A 65 -3.88 -13.92 4.88
N PRO A 66 -4.31 -12.66 5.07
CA PRO A 66 -5.73 -12.33 5.16
C PRO A 66 -6.48 -12.69 3.87
N PRO A 67 -7.79 -13.02 3.94
CA PRO A 67 -8.58 -13.33 2.76
C PRO A 67 -8.51 -12.25 1.68
N LEU A 68 -8.32 -12.68 0.43
CA LEU A 68 -8.21 -11.78 -0.72
C LEU A 68 -9.55 -11.49 -1.40
N ARG A 69 -10.50 -12.41 -1.24
CA ARG A 69 -11.87 -12.32 -1.75
C ARG A 69 -12.86 -12.50 -0.61
N LYS A 70 -14.02 -11.84 -0.73
CA LYS A 70 -15.17 -12.10 0.14
C LYS A 70 -15.96 -13.29 -0.39
N LYS A 71 -17.01 -13.68 0.35
CA LYS A 71 -17.95 -14.75 -0.05
C LYS A 71 -18.62 -14.49 -1.41
N ASP A 72 -18.92 -13.22 -1.72
CA ASP A 72 -19.49 -12.77 -3.01
C ASP A 72 -18.48 -12.74 -4.17
N GLY A 73 -17.22 -13.12 -3.93
CA GLY A 73 -16.16 -13.11 -4.93
C GLY A 73 -15.50 -11.75 -5.20
N SER A 74 -16.00 -10.66 -4.59
CA SER A 74 -15.40 -9.32 -4.66
C SER A 74 -14.09 -9.24 -3.87
N PRO A 75 -13.14 -8.37 -4.26
CA PRO A 75 -11.88 -8.23 -3.54
C PRO A 75 -12.10 -7.63 -2.14
N THR A 76 -11.37 -8.15 -1.15
CA THR A 76 -11.39 -7.58 0.20
C THR A 76 -10.69 -6.22 0.25
N ARG A 77 -10.89 -5.48 1.35
CA ARG A 77 -10.13 -4.23 1.59
C ARG A 77 -8.62 -4.47 1.66
N HIS A 78 -8.21 -5.65 2.13
CA HIS A 78 -6.82 -6.06 2.13
C HIS A 78 -6.29 -6.16 0.69
N ALA A 79 -6.97 -6.92 -0.19
CA ALA A 79 -6.57 -7.03 -1.60
C ALA A 79 -6.61 -5.69 -2.34
N LEU A 80 -7.64 -4.86 -2.12
CA LEU A 80 -7.75 -3.53 -2.72
C LEU A 80 -6.61 -2.59 -2.29
N SER A 81 -5.93 -2.85 -1.17
CA SER A 81 -4.77 -2.06 -0.77
C SER A 81 -3.63 -2.15 -1.80
N ALA A 82 -3.54 -3.24 -2.58
CA ALA A 82 -2.55 -3.37 -3.65
C ALA A 82 -2.67 -2.24 -4.69
N HIS A 83 -3.90 -1.97 -5.12
CA HIS A 83 -4.19 -0.93 -6.11
C HIS A 83 -3.82 0.48 -5.61
N ALA A 84 -3.96 0.74 -4.31
CA ALA A 84 -3.52 2.00 -3.71
C ALA A 84 -2.00 2.23 -3.81
N TRP A 85 -1.22 1.16 -3.99
CA TRP A 85 0.23 1.14 -4.16
C TRP A 85 0.68 0.80 -5.59
N GLY A 86 -0.24 0.88 -6.56
CA GLY A 86 0.07 0.65 -7.97
C GLY A 86 0.45 -0.80 -8.29
N GLU A 87 0.01 -1.75 -7.46
CA GLU A 87 0.07 -3.18 -7.76
C GLU A 87 -1.31 -3.68 -8.22
N PRO A 88 -1.38 -4.73 -9.05
CA PRO A 88 -2.64 -5.37 -9.39
C PRO A 88 -3.31 -5.94 -8.13
N VAL A 89 -4.64 -5.92 -8.09
CA VAL A 89 -5.41 -6.49 -6.98
C VAL A 89 -5.25 -8.02 -7.01
N PRO A 90 -4.61 -8.65 -6.00
CA PRO A 90 -4.37 -10.08 -6.01
C PRO A 90 -5.67 -10.84 -5.75
N LYS A 91 -5.95 -11.86 -6.57
CA LYS A 91 -7.13 -12.74 -6.42
C LYS A 91 -6.77 -14.09 -5.77
N THR A 92 -5.49 -14.48 -5.80
CA THR A 92 -4.97 -15.74 -5.28
C THR A 92 -3.79 -15.49 -4.36
N GLU A 93 -3.50 -16.44 -3.47
CA GLU A 93 -2.34 -16.34 -2.58
C GLU A 93 -1.04 -16.22 -3.39
N ALA A 94 -0.86 -17.00 -4.45
CA ALA A 94 0.30 -16.89 -5.32
C ALA A 94 0.47 -15.47 -5.89
N ALA A 95 -0.61 -14.80 -6.30
CA ALA A 95 -0.55 -13.41 -6.77
C ALA A 95 -0.15 -12.44 -5.63
N ALA A 96 -0.62 -12.66 -4.41
CA ALA A 96 -0.19 -11.88 -3.25
C ALA A 96 1.30 -12.11 -2.93
N ARG A 97 1.77 -13.36 -2.97
CA ARG A 97 3.20 -13.68 -2.73
C ARG A 97 4.11 -13.01 -3.77
N ARG A 98 3.71 -12.95 -5.04
CA ARG A 98 4.44 -12.17 -6.06
C ARG A 98 4.61 -10.69 -5.70
N ILE A 99 3.60 -10.07 -5.07
CA ILE A 99 3.71 -8.68 -4.57
C ILE A 99 4.77 -8.61 -3.47
N ALA A 100 4.77 -9.56 -2.52
CA ALA A 100 5.77 -9.63 -1.46
C ALA A 100 7.18 -9.82 -2.01
N ASP A 101 7.37 -10.70 -2.99
CA ASP A 101 8.67 -10.99 -3.62
C ASP A 101 9.21 -9.77 -4.39
N LYS A 102 8.33 -9.08 -5.13
CA LYS A 102 8.66 -7.77 -5.71
C LYS A 102 9.12 -6.79 -4.63
N GLY A 103 8.45 -6.80 -3.47
CA GLY A 103 8.83 -6.02 -2.31
C GLY A 103 10.23 -6.36 -1.77
N ARG A 104 10.58 -7.64 -1.66
CA ARG A 104 11.92 -8.10 -1.25
C ARG A 104 12.98 -7.63 -2.25
N ARG A 105 12.72 -7.71 -3.56
CA ARG A 105 13.63 -7.22 -4.61
C ARG A 105 13.86 -5.71 -4.51
N LEU A 106 12.81 -4.93 -4.24
CA LEU A 106 12.92 -3.48 -4.02
C LEU A 106 13.79 -3.15 -2.80
N LEU A 107 13.60 -3.88 -1.69
CA LEU A 107 14.42 -3.69 -0.49
C LEU A 107 15.89 -4.07 -0.73
N ALA A 108 16.15 -5.14 -1.48
CA ALA A 108 17.52 -5.51 -1.87
C ALA A 108 18.17 -4.42 -2.72
N ARG A 109 17.45 -3.87 -3.71
CA ARG A 109 17.95 -2.73 -4.52
C ARG A 109 18.22 -1.50 -3.64
N TYR A 110 17.30 -1.13 -2.76
CA TYR A 110 17.50 -0.04 -1.80
C TYR A 110 18.78 -0.21 -0.96
N LYS A 111 19.01 -1.42 -0.42
CA LYS A 111 20.22 -1.71 0.38
C LYS A 111 21.50 -1.51 -0.44
N ARG A 112 21.53 -1.97 -1.70
CA ARG A 112 22.67 -1.77 -2.61
C ARG A 112 22.91 -0.29 -2.90
N GLU A 113 21.87 0.46 -3.26
CA GLU A 113 21.98 1.90 -3.52
C GLU A 113 22.45 2.67 -2.28
N LYS A 114 21.99 2.27 -1.08
CA LYS A 114 22.46 2.87 0.18
C LYS A 114 23.92 2.53 0.47
N ALA A 115 24.37 1.31 0.19
CA ALA A 115 25.76 0.91 0.38
C ALA A 115 26.70 1.71 -0.55
N LYS A 116 26.35 1.84 -1.83
CA LYS A 116 27.11 2.65 -2.82
C LYS A 116 27.26 4.12 -2.44
N ARG A 117 26.31 4.69 -1.70
CA ARG A 117 26.38 6.08 -1.23
C ARG A 117 27.24 6.25 0.02
N ARG A 118 27.62 5.15 0.67
CA ARG A 118 28.41 5.14 1.91
C ARG A 118 29.87 4.74 1.67
N SER A 119 30.15 4.09 0.54
CA SER A 119 31.49 3.88 -0.01
C SER A 119 31.95 5.13 -0.75
#